data_AF-A0A356IDB1-F1
#
_entry.id   AF-A0A356IDB1-F1
#
_cell.length_a   1.000
_cell.length_b   1.000
_cell.length_c   1.000
_cell.angle_alpha   90.00
_cell.angle_beta   90.00
_cell.angle_gamma   90.00
#
_symmetry.space_group_name_H-M   'P 1'
#
loop_
_entity.id
_entity.type
_entity.pdbx_description
1 polymer ?
#
loop_
_entity_poly.entity_id
_entity_poly.type
_entity_poly.pdbx_seq_one_letter_code
_entity_poly.pdbx_strand_id
1 'polypeptide(L)' 'LDEDTFSIRLLDPDRNLLSFNKSDLLAYERLEGSPMASYEDILSEQEIDDLVAYLHSLGRGRP' A
#
# COMPACT_ATOMS: atom_id res chain seq x y z
N LEU A 1 -0.51 9.13 -4.18
CA LEU A 1 0.59 8.34 -3.59
C LEU A 1 1.31 9.27 -2.64
N ASP A 2 0.91 9.31 -1.37
CA ASP A 2 1.49 10.23 -0.38
C ASP A 2 2.71 9.54 0.25
N GLU A 3 3.75 9.44 -0.55
CA GLU A 3 5.06 8.98 -0.14
C GLU A 3 5.67 10.13 0.67
N ASP A 4 5.56 10.03 2.00
CA ASP A 4 6.07 11.04 2.92
C ASP A 4 7.54 11.32 2.56
N THR A 5 7.83 12.56 2.17
CA THR A 5 9.04 12.88 1.37
C THR A 5 10.32 12.53 2.14
N PHE A 6 10.25 12.49 3.47
CA PHE A 6 11.39 12.42 4.37
C PHE A 6 11.49 11.13 5.19
N SER A 7 10.44 10.30 5.25
CA SER A 7 10.39 9.12 6.12
C SER A 7 10.18 7.82 5.34
N ILE A 8 10.66 6.71 5.89
CA ILE A 8 10.38 5.35 5.41
C ILE A 8 9.74 4.58 6.56
N ARG A 9 8.62 3.91 6.26
CA ARG A 9 7.94 3.03 7.22
C ARG A 9 8.05 1.57 6.79
N LEU A 10 8.40 0.71 7.73
CA LEU A 10 8.59 -0.72 7.53
C LEU A 10 7.70 -1.47 8.53
N LEU A 11 6.97 -2.47 8.04
CA LEU A 11 6.25 -3.41 8.89
C LEU A 11 7.14 -4.63 9.11
N ASP A 12 7.50 -4.90 10.36
CA ASP A 12 8.27 -6.10 10.69
C ASP A 12 7.36 -7.35 10.75
N PRO A 13 7.94 -8.57 10.83
CA PRO A 13 7.17 -9.81 10.92
C PRO A 13 6.23 -9.88 12.14
N ASP A 14 6.56 -9.18 13.22
CA ASP A 14 5.77 -9.09 14.46
C ASP A 14 4.66 -8.03 14.37
N ARG A 15 4.49 -7.41 13.19
CA ARG A 15 3.50 -6.38 12.86
C ARG A 15 3.74 -5.06 13.59
N ASN A 16 4.98 -4.78 14.00
CA ASN A 16 5.36 -3.46 14.46
C ASN A 16 5.64 -2.56 13.26
N LEU A 17 5.06 -1.36 13.29
CA LEU A 17 5.33 -0.33 12.29
C LEU A 17 6.50 0.52 12.74
N LEU A 18 7.65 0.32 12.11
CA LEU A 18 8.87 1.07 12.36
C LEU A 18 8.93 2.28 11.42
N SER A 19 9.49 3.39 11.90
CA SER A 19 9.65 4.63 11.12
C SER A 19 11.09 5.12 11.19
N PHE A 20 11.65 5.45 10.03
CA PHE A 20 13.04 5.89 9.89
C PHE A 20 13.08 7.20 9.10
N ASN A 21 13.98 8.10 9.47
CA ASN A 21 14.28 9.27 8.65
C ASN A 21 15.27 8.90 7.55
N LYS A 22 15.01 9.33 6.31
CA LYS A 22 15.92 9.07 5.18
C LYS A 22 17.32 9.68 5.39
N SER A 23 17.44 10.79 6.14
CA SER A 23 18.73 11.41 6.45
C SER A 23 19.65 10.54 7.30
N ASP A 24 19.07 9.63 8.08
CA ASP A 24 19.78 8.84 9.07
C ASP A 24 20.16 7.45 8.52
N LEU A 25 19.74 7.14 7.30
CA LEU A 25 20.05 5.88 6.62
C LEU A 25 21.42 5.95 5.96
N LEU A 26 22.24 4.92 6.15
CA LEU A 26 23.54 4.79 5.49
C LEU A 26 23.39 4.67 3.96
N ALA A 27 22.34 4.00 3.50
CA ALA A 27 21.98 3.87 2.09
C ALA A 27 20.50 3.48 1.98
N TYR A 28 19.86 3.89 0.89
CA TYR A 28 18.56 3.37 0.47
C TYR A 28 18.50 3.31 -1.06
N GLU A 29 17.86 2.28 -1.59
CA GLU A 29 17.64 2.11 -3.03
C GLU A 29 16.15 1.88 -3.26
N ARG A 30 15.58 2.60 -4.22
CA ARG A 30 14.21 2.33 -4.70
C ARG A 30 14.32 1.34 -5.85
N LEU A 31 13.72 0.17 -5.69
CA LEU A 31 13.55 -0.74 -6.81
C LEU A 31 12.50 -0.16 -7.76
N GLU A 32 12.89 0.07 -9.01
CA GLU A 32 11.98 0.44 -10.07
C GLU A 32 11.17 -0.80 -10.48
N GLY A 33 9.87 -0.76 -10.21
CA GLY A 33 8.95 -1.90 -10.37
C GLY A 33 8.38 -2.35 -9.02
N SER A 34 7.06 -2.41 -8.93
CA SER A 34 6.39 -2.88 -7.72
C SER A 34 6.53 -4.40 -7.58
N PRO A 35 6.90 -4.94 -6.40
CA PRO A 35 6.81 -6.37 -6.14
C PRO A 35 5.35 -6.83 -6.03
N MET A 36 4.39 -5.92 -5.91
CA MET A 36 2.98 -6.26 -6.07
C MET A 36 2.73 -6.62 -7.54
N ALA A 37 2.11 -7.78 -7.77
CA ALA A 37 1.66 -8.17 -9.09
C ALA A 37 0.73 -7.08 -9.67
N SER A 38 0.86 -6.83 -10.98
CA SER A 38 -0.10 -5.97 -11.68
C SER A 38 -1.48 -6.63 -11.68
N TYR A 39 -2.51 -5.84 -11.42
CA TYR A 39 -3.92 -6.26 -11.51
C TYR A 39 -4.62 -5.68 -12.76
N GLU A 40 -3.89 -4.99 -13.64
CA GLU A 40 -4.42 -4.22 -14.77
C GLU A 40 -5.32 -5.04 -15.70
N ASP A 41 -4.96 -6.30 -15.96
CA ASP A 41 -5.72 -7.20 -16.85
C ASP A 41 -6.45 -8.33 -16.09
N ILE A 42 -6.49 -8.28 -14.75
CA ILE A 42 -7.08 -9.35 -13.93
C ILE A 42 -8.58 -9.12 -13.68
N LEU A 43 -9.00 -7.85 -13.62
CA LEU A 43 -10.38 -7.45 -13.36
C LEU A 43 -10.88 -6.59 -14.52
N SER A 44 -12.09 -6.89 -15.00
CA SER A 44 -12.80 -5.98 -15.89
C SER A 44 -13.23 -4.71 -15.17
N GLU A 45 -13.53 -3.64 -15.93
CA GLU A 45 -14.04 -2.38 -15.36
C GLU A 45 -15.26 -2.60 -14.45
N GLN A 46 -16.18 -3.50 -14.86
CA GLN A 46 -17.38 -3.83 -14.07
C GLN A 46 -17.04 -4.53 -12.75
N GLU A 47 -16.05 -5.43 -12.75
CA GLU A 47 -15.62 -6.12 -11.53
C GLU A 47 -14.91 -5.18 -10.56
N ILE A 48 -14.21 -4.15 -11.07
CA ILE A 48 -13.64 -3.07 -10.25
C ILE A 48 -14.77 -2.28 -9.58
N ASP A 49 -15.80 -1.89 -10.33
CA ASP A 49 -16.96 -1.17 -9.80
C ASP A 49 -17.66 -1.96 -8.69
N ASP A 50 -17.89 -3.27 -8.92
CA ASP A 50 -18.51 -4.16 -7.95
C ASP A 50 -17.64 -4.33 -6.69
N LEU A 51 -16.32 -4.45 -6.84
CA LEU A 51 -15.37 -4.54 -5.72
C LEU A 51 -15.37 -3.26 -4.89
N VAL A 52 -15.36 -2.09 -5.53
CA VAL A 52 -15.43 -0.79 -4.84
C VAL A 52 -16.75 -0.66 -4.08
N ALA A 53 -17.88 -1.01 -4.70
CA ALA A 53 -19.18 -1.02 -4.05
C ALA A 53 -19.21 -1.94 -2.81
N TYR A 54 -18.62 -3.13 -2.92
CA TYR A 54 -18.50 -4.07 -1.82
C TYR A 54 -17.63 -3.53 -0.67
N LEU A 55 -16.43 -3.01 -0.95
CA LEU A 55 -15.54 -2.42 0.05
C LEU A 55 -16.20 -1.23 0.77
N HIS A 56 -16.93 -0.39 0.03
CA HIS A 56 -17.69 0.71 0.61
C HIS A 56 -18.82 0.22 1.52
N SER A 57 -19.48 -0.90 1.19
CA SER A 57 -20.48 -1.52 2.06
C SER A 57 -19.88 -2.06 3.36
N LEU A 58 -18.65 -2.61 3.31
CA LEU A 58 -17.92 -3.09 4.49
C LEU A 58 -17.54 -1.95 5.44
N GLY A 59 -17.16 -0.78 4.91
CA GLY A 59 -16.84 0.41 5.71
C GLY A 59 -18.02 0.97 6.51
N ARG A 60 -19.26 0.65 6.10
CA ARG A 60 -20.50 0.96 6.83
C ARG A 60 -21.06 -0.22 7.62
N GLY A 61 -20.34 -1.34 7.63
CA GLY A 61 -20.80 -2.64 8.12
C GLY A 61 -20.17 -3.06 9.44
N ARG A 62 -20.16 -2.20 10.46
CA ARG A 62 -20.27 -2.56 11.90
C ARG A 62 -20.83 -1.37 12.71
N PRO A 63 -21.95 -1.51 13.43
CA PRO A 63 -22.04 -0.99 14.80
C PRO A 63 -21.09 -1.75 15.73
#